data_AF-A0A9D8JDL5-F1
#
_entry.id   AF-A0A9D8JDL5-F1
#
_cell.length_a   1.000
_cell.length_b   1.000
_cell.length_c   1.000
_cell.angle_alpha   90.00
_cell.angle_beta   90.00
_cell.angle_gamma   90.00
#
_symmetry.space_group_name_H-M   'P 1'
#
loop_
_entity.id
_entity.type
_entity.pdbx_description
1 polymer ?
#
loop_
_entity_poly.entity_id
_entity_poly.type
_entity_poly.pdbx_seq_one_letter_code
_entity_poly.pdbx_strand_id
1 'polypeptide(L)'
;MTFLGGCEVVAVIYGCGVLAILAAVFYAWRVVRVPIEAGTTAQVDRLKEISDAIAEGAMAFLSREYLFVGAFALAFAGLIYFALNTGTLPFNEGAYSAVSFLAGAVTSSICAFLGMKIATMGNVRATSRAQQSIGSAFRVAFDAGAVMGFGLVGLALLALITITLVYTQLLGKPELVMDMVAGFGLGGSTVALFGRVGGGIYTKAADVGADLVGKVEQGIPEDDPRNPAVIADNVGDNVGDIAGMGADLFGSLAEATCAALVIGATAEAIATNVDALLYPIAISAVGIPVCLLTALFARLGKDSTAVEPVLKRQLLISTVLMSIAIYLVTDKVMVESFTVGTTVVTKTGVLASILA
;
A
#
# COMPACT_ATOMS: atom_id res chain seq x y z
N MET A 1 -8.34 34.08 -9.56
CA MET A 1 -8.27 32.91 -10.45
C MET A 1 -8.83 31.73 -9.69
N THR A 2 -10.03 31.28 -10.03
CA THR A 2 -10.71 30.18 -9.33
C THR A 2 -10.05 28.86 -9.72
N PHE A 3 -9.31 28.26 -8.77
CA PHE A 3 -8.76 26.89 -8.80
C PHE A 3 -9.81 25.77 -9.01
N LEU A 4 -11.06 26.15 -9.27
CA LEU A 4 -12.23 25.29 -9.51
C LEU A 4 -12.33 24.79 -10.96
N GLY A 5 -11.38 25.14 -11.84
CA GLY A 5 -11.31 24.63 -13.21
C GLY A 5 -11.02 23.12 -13.31
N GLY A 6 -10.29 22.55 -12.34
CA GLY A 6 -9.95 21.11 -12.28
C GLY A 6 -10.93 20.26 -11.45
N CYS A 7 -12.17 20.71 -11.31
CA CYS A 7 -13.17 20.05 -10.45
C CYS A 7 -13.43 18.60 -10.91
N GLU A 8 -13.33 18.31 -12.21
CA GLU A 8 -13.50 16.96 -12.75
C GLU A 8 -12.40 15.99 -12.30
N VAL A 9 -11.11 16.36 -12.44
CA VAL A 9 -9.99 15.47 -12.10
C VAL A 9 -9.96 15.20 -10.59
N VAL A 10 -10.16 16.24 -9.78
CA VAL A 10 -10.24 16.10 -8.32
C VAL A 10 -11.41 15.19 -7.92
N ALA A 11 -12.58 15.35 -8.52
CA ALA A 11 -13.74 14.49 -8.25
C ALA A 11 -13.48 13.04 -8.66
N VAL A 12 -12.81 12.80 -9.79
CA VAL A 12 -12.41 11.46 -10.23
C VAL A 12 -11.43 10.83 -9.25
N ILE A 13 -10.43 11.58 -8.77
CA ILE A 13 -9.46 11.08 -7.79
C ILE A 13 -10.16 10.68 -6.49
N TYR A 14 -10.99 11.55 -5.92
CA TYR A 14 -11.75 11.22 -4.71
C TYR A 14 -12.72 10.05 -4.94
N GLY A 15 -13.43 10.04 -6.07
CA GLY A 15 -14.35 8.96 -6.44
C GLY A 15 -13.66 7.62 -6.53
N CYS A 16 -12.48 7.55 -7.16
CA CYS A 16 -11.67 6.34 -7.23
C CYS A 16 -11.11 5.96 -5.86
N GLY A 17 -10.60 6.91 -5.07
CA GLY A 17 -10.12 6.66 -3.71
C GLY A 17 -11.21 6.04 -2.82
N VAL A 18 -12.41 6.59 -2.83
CA VAL A 18 -13.57 6.02 -2.11
C VAL A 18 -13.94 4.65 -2.67
N LEU A 19 -13.96 4.47 -3.99
CA LEU A 19 -14.19 3.17 -4.62
C LEU A 19 -13.18 2.10 -4.16
N ALA A 20 -11.91 2.46 -4.00
CA ALA A 20 -10.89 1.56 -3.48
C ALA A 20 -11.16 1.15 -2.01
N ILE A 21 -11.55 2.09 -1.16
CA ILE A 21 -11.94 1.76 0.23
C ILE A 21 -13.17 0.85 0.24
N LEU A 22 -14.19 1.15 -0.56
CA LEU A 22 -15.38 0.31 -0.68
C LEU A 22 -15.04 -1.09 -1.19
N ALA A 23 -14.15 -1.20 -2.17
CA ALA A 23 -13.63 -2.47 -2.65
C ALA A 23 -12.91 -3.25 -1.54
N ALA A 24 -12.03 -2.60 -0.79
CA ALA A 24 -11.31 -3.22 0.32
C ALA A 24 -12.29 -3.74 1.40
N VAL A 25 -13.29 -2.93 1.78
CA VAL A 25 -14.35 -3.34 2.71
C VAL A 25 -15.16 -4.52 2.16
N PHE A 26 -15.51 -4.49 0.88
CA PHE A 26 -16.23 -5.58 0.23
C PHE A 26 -15.43 -6.90 0.25
N TYR A 27 -14.14 -6.86 -0.12
CA TYR A 27 -13.27 -8.03 -0.06
C TYR A 27 -13.05 -8.51 1.37
N ALA A 28 -12.92 -7.61 2.35
CA ALA A 28 -12.77 -7.96 3.75
C ALA A 28 -14.02 -8.66 4.27
N TRP A 29 -15.20 -8.14 3.92
CA TRP A 29 -16.48 -8.77 4.23
C TRP A 29 -16.58 -10.17 3.62
N ARG A 30 -16.12 -10.36 2.37
CA ARG A 30 -16.09 -11.69 1.73
C ARG A 30 -15.22 -12.68 2.48
N VAL A 31 -14.02 -12.25 2.89
CA VAL A 31 -13.09 -13.09 3.67
C VAL A 31 -13.70 -13.43 5.03
N VAL A 32 -14.12 -12.43 5.81
CA VAL A 32 -14.60 -12.64 7.19
C VAL A 32 -15.84 -13.53 7.25
N ARG A 33 -16.72 -13.45 6.24
CA ARG A 33 -17.92 -14.30 6.13
C ARG A 33 -17.65 -15.75 5.82
N VAL A 34 -16.44 -16.13 5.42
CA VAL A 34 -16.12 -17.53 5.19
C VAL A 34 -16.09 -18.26 6.53
N PRO A 35 -16.98 -19.26 6.75
CA PRO A 35 -16.98 -20.04 7.98
C PRO A 35 -15.75 -20.94 8.08
N ILE A 36 -15.33 -21.17 9.33
CA ILE A 36 -14.28 -22.12 9.71
C ILE A 36 -15.00 -23.40 10.16
N GLU A 37 -15.39 -24.24 9.21
CA GLU A 37 -16.25 -25.41 9.45
C GLU A 37 -15.71 -26.70 8.81
N ALA A 38 -14.51 -26.68 8.24
CA ALA A 38 -13.97 -27.86 7.60
C ALA A 38 -13.34 -28.82 8.62
N GLY A 39 -13.94 -30.02 8.73
CA GLY A 39 -13.46 -31.11 9.57
C GLY A 39 -14.39 -31.44 10.74
N THR A 40 -13.87 -32.18 11.71
CA THR A 40 -14.56 -32.46 12.97
C THR A 40 -14.56 -31.23 13.88
N THR A 41 -15.45 -31.17 14.88
CA THR A 41 -15.48 -30.07 15.87
C THR A 41 -14.12 -29.83 16.51
N ALA A 42 -13.40 -30.91 16.88
CA ALA A 42 -12.07 -30.81 17.46
C ALA A 42 -11.02 -30.20 16.51
N GLN A 43 -11.11 -30.49 15.21
CA GLN A 43 -10.21 -29.88 14.21
C GLN A 43 -10.51 -28.38 14.04
N VAL A 44 -11.80 -28.00 14.02
CA VAL A 44 -12.21 -26.61 13.93
C VAL A 44 -11.75 -25.80 15.15
N ASP A 45 -11.90 -26.37 16.35
CA ASP A 45 -11.45 -25.71 17.58
C ASP A 45 -9.93 -25.55 17.59
N ARG A 46 -9.19 -26.58 17.16
CA ARG A 46 -7.72 -26.50 17.05
C ARG A 46 -7.27 -25.46 16.02
N LEU A 47 -7.94 -25.35 14.87
CA LEU A 47 -7.65 -24.33 13.86
C LEU A 47 -7.81 -22.91 14.42
N LYS A 48 -8.88 -22.68 15.21
CA LYS A 48 -9.12 -21.39 15.85
C LYS A 48 -8.06 -21.08 16.91
N GLU A 49 -7.72 -22.04 17.75
CA GLU A 49 -6.70 -21.89 18.79
C GLU A 49 -5.33 -21.48 18.20
N ILE A 50 -4.90 -22.14 17.12
CA ILE A 50 -3.64 -21.81 16.43
C ILE A 50 -3.73 -20.41 15.80
N SER A 51 -4.85 -20.10 15.14
CA SER A 51 -5.09 -18.79 14.53
C SER A 51 -5.05 -17.66 15.55
N ASP A 52 -5.63 -17.88 16.73
CA ASP A 52 -5.67 -16.90 17.81
C ASP A 52 -4.26 -16.67 18.38
N ALA A 53 -3.47 -17.72 18.56
CA ALA A 53 -2.07 -17.61 19.00
C ALA A 53 -1.22 -16.79 18.00
N ILE A 54 -1.39 -17.03 16.69
CA ILE A 54 -0.69 -16.25 15.65
C ILE A 54 -1.17 -14.79 15.66
N ALA A 55 -2.49 -14.56 15.74
CA ALA A 55 -3.05 -13.22 15.75
C ALA A 55 -2.62 -12.41 16.99
N GLU A 56 -2.55 -13.04 18.16
CA GLU A 56 -2.08 -12.43 19.39
C GLU A 56 -0.59 -12.07 19.29
N GLY A 57 0.25 -13.00 18.83
CA GLY A 57 1.69 -12.78 18.63
C GLY A 57 1.97 -11.64 17.64
N ALA A 58 1.29 -11.64 16.49
CA ALA A 58 1.43 -10.59 15.48
C ALA A 58 1.00 -9.21 16.01
N MET A 59 -0.10 -9.17 16.77
CA MET A 59 -0.57 -7.94 17.42
C MET A 59 0.40 -7.43 18.49
N ALA A 60 0.95 -8.32 19.31
CA ALA A 60 1.91 -7.96 20.34
C ALA A 60 3.20 -7.40 19.73
N PHE A 61 3.73 -8.03 18.69
CA PHE A 61 4.90 -7.54 17.96
C PHE A 61 4.64 -6.16 17.34
N LEU A 62 3.58 -6.03 16.53
CA LEU A 62 3.32 -4.78 15.80
C LEU A 62 3.06 -3.62 16.77
N SER A 63 2.36 -3.86 17.89
CA SER A 63 2.14 -2.84 18.92
C SER A 63 3.46 -2.37 19.54
N ARG A 64 4.41 -3.29 19.75
CA ARG A 64 5.72 -2.96 20.31
C ARG A 64 6.58 -2.21 19.30
N GLU A 65 6.60 -2.66 18.05
CA GLU A 65 7.32 -1.99 16.96
C GLU A 65 6.80 -0.56 16.76
N TYR A 66 5.49 -0.38 16.69
CA TYR A 66 4.86 0.93 16.46
C TYR A 66 5.10 1.93 17.59
N LEU A 67 5.33 1.47 18.82
CA LEU A 67 5.75 2.34 19.91
C LEU A 67 7.11 3.00 19.60
N PHE A 68 8.09 2.21 19.13
CA PHE A 68 9.41 2.73 18.79
C PHE A 68 9.38 3.55 17.51
N VAL A 69 8.66 3.09 16.49
CA VAL A 69 8.49 3.82 15.23
C VAL A 69 7.79 5.15 15.47
N GLY A 70 6.75 5.19 16.30
CA GLY A 70 6.04 6.41 16.66
C GLY A 70 6.91 7.40 17.41
N ALA A 71 7.71 6.93 18.38
CA ALA A 71 8.68 7.77 19.08
C ALA A 71 9.73 8.35 18.13
N PHE A 72 10.27 7.53 17.22
CA PHE A 72 11.20 7.98 16.19
C PHE A 72 10.54 9.00 15.25
N ALA A 73 9.34 8.73 14.75
CA ALA A 73 8.62 9.61 13.85
C ALA A 73 8.35 10.99 14.49
N LEU A 74 7.98 11.03 15.77
CA LEU A 74 7.79 12.31 16.49
C LEU A 74 9.11 13.08 16.65
N ALA A 75 10.20 12.39 17.01
CA ALA A 75 11.51 13.02 17.12
C ALA A 75 12.00 13.55 15.76
N PHE A 76 11.82 12.77 14.69
CA PHE A 76 12.22 13.12 13.33
C PHE A 76 11.35 14.23 12.74
N ALA A 77 10.05 14.25 13.04
CA ALA A 77 9.16 15.37 12.71
C ALA A 77 9.62 16.67 13.39
N GLY A 78 10.09 16.59 14.65
CA GLY A 78 10.73 17.71 15.34
C GLY A 78 11.99 18.19 14.62
N LEU A 79 12.84 17.26 14.16
CA LEU A 79 14.03 17.58 13.36
C LEU A 79 13.64 18.29 12.06
N ILE A 80 12.66 17.77 11.31
CA ILE A 80 12.15 18.39 10.07
C ILE A 80 11.65 19.81 10.36
N TYR A 81 10.87 19.98 11.41
CA TYR A 81 10.36 21.29 11.83
C TYR A 81 11.49 22.29 12.06
N PHE A 82 12.50 21.95 12.85
CA PHE A 82 13.58 22.88 13.17
C PHE A 82 14.57 23.09 12.01
N ALA A 83 14.82 22.05 11.19
CA ALA A 83 15.77 22.13 10.09
C ALA A 83 15.24 22.97 8.91
N LEU A 84 13.94 22.90 8.62
CA LEU A 84 13.33 23.60 7.48
C LEU A 84 12.69 24.93 7.86
N ASN A 85 12.51 25.23 9.14
CA ASN A 85 11.99 26.52 9.57
C ASN A 85 13.07 27.61 9.48
N THR A 86 13.26 28.16 8.28
CA THR A 86 14.26 29.22 8.01
C THR A 86 13.75 30.63 8.36
N GLY A 87 12.46 30.80 8.64
CA GLY A 87 11.85 32.11 8.95
C GLY A 87 11.82 33.09 7.77
N THR A 88 12.17 32.64 6.56
CA THR A 88 12.25 33.48 5.35
C THR A 88 10.92 33.61 4.60
N LEU A 89 10.01 32.66 4.80
CA LEU A 89 8.69 32.60 4.18
C LEU A 89 7.60 33.12 5.13
N PRO A 90 6.47 33.61 4.61
CA PRO A 90 5.36 34.09 5.44
C PRO A 90 4.63 32.97 6.22
N PHE A 91 5.01 31.72 5.99
CA PHE A 91 4.47 30.53 6.62
C PHE A 91 5.61 29.59 7.04
N ASN A 92 5.34 28.73 8.01
CA ASN A 92 6.33 27.81 8.57
C ASN A 92 6.41 26.53 7.73
N GLU A 93 7.29 26.52 6.72
CA GLU A 93 7.55 25.35 5.86
C GLU A 93 7.85 24.09 6.66
N GLY A 94 8.71 24.18 7.69
CA GLY A 94 9.02 23.05 8.56
C GLY A 94 7.80 22.45 9.24
N ALA A 95 6.80 23.26 9.61
CA ALA A 95 5.55 22.77 10.19
C ALA A 95 4.72 21.96 9.18
N TYR A 96 4.55 22.46 7.96
CA TYR A 96 3.77 21.77 6.92
C TYR A 96 4.46 20.49 6.44
N SER A 97 5.79 20.52 6.27
CA SER A 97 6.57 19.32 5.93
C SER A 97 6.54 18.27 7.04
N ALA A 98 6.64 18.69 8.31
CA ALA A 98 6.53 17.79 9.47
C ALA A 98 5.13 17.18 9.61
N VAL A 99 4.07 17.96 9.35
CA VAL A 99 2.69 17.45 9.35
C VAL A 99 2.48 16.45 8.20
N SER A 100 2.98 16.74 7.01
CA SER A 100 2.92 15.81 5.87
C SER A 100 3.65 14.51 6.18
N PHE A 101 4.84 14.60 6.78
CA PHE A 101 5.60 13.46 7.28
C PHE A 101 4.81 12.61 8.27
N LEU A 102 4.22 13.22 9.31
CA LEU A 102 3.42 12.49 10.28
C LEU A 102 2.17 11.86 9.64
N ALA A 103 1.52 12.56 8.72
CA ALA A 103 0.38 12.04 7.99
C ALA A 103 0.76 10.83 7.13
N GLY A 104 1.92 10.86 6.46
CA GLY A 104 2.47 9.73 5.72
C GLY A 104 2.77 8.54 6.63
N ALA A 105 3.43 8.78 7.77
CA ALA A 105 3.76 7.75 8.74
C ALA A 105 2.49 7.09 9.35
N VAL A 106 1.48 7.89 9.71
CA VAL A 106 0.20 7.38 10.22
C VAL A 106 -0.52 6.57 9.14
N THR A 107 -0.58 7.07 7.91
CA THR A 107 -1.27 6.37 6.82
C THR A 107 -0.59 5.03 6.49
N SER A 108 0.75 5.01 6.42
CA SER A 108 1.54 3.79 6.24
C SER A 108 1.30 2.77 7.36
N SER A 109 1.32 3.23 8.62
CA SER A 109 1.06 2.41 9.80
C SER A 109 -0.35 1.77 9.76
N ILE A 110 -1.36 2.54 9.33
CA ILE A 110 -2.73 2.03 9.16
C ILE A 110 -2.77 0.97 8.06
N CYS A 111 -2.11 1.19 6.91
CA CYS A 111 -2.08 0.22 5.81
C CYS A 111 -1.47 -1.12 6.26
N ALA A 112 -0.32 -1.07 6.93
CA ALA A 112 0.36 -2.25 7.46
C ALA A 112 -0.49 -2.98 8.52
N PHE A 113 -1.14 -2.24 9.43
CA PHE A 113 -2.04 -2.82 10.42
C PHE A 113 -3.26 -3.51 9.79
N LEU A 114 -3.92 -2.85 8.82
CA LEU A 114 -5.09 -3.40 8.13
C LEU A 114 -4.72 -4.66 7.33
N GLY A 115 -3.56 -4.65 6.66
CA GLY A 115 -3.01 -5.81 5.96
C GLY A 115 -2.80 -7.00 6.89
N MET A 116 -2.13 -6.78 8.02
CA MET A 116 -1.89 -7.84 9.01
C MET A 116 -3.20 -8.36 9.62
N LYS A 117 -4.16 -7.48 9.91
CA LYS A 117 -5.48 -7.88 10.43
C LYS A 117 -6.24 -8.78 9.46
N ILE A 118 -6.26 -8.45 8.16
CA ILE A 118 -6.97 -9.31 7.21
C ILE A 118 -6.21 -10.60 6.94
N ALA A 119 -4.88 -10.59 6.95
CA ALA A 119 -4.06 -11.80 6.77
C ALA A 119 -4.25 -12.81 7.92
N THR A 120 -4.19 -12.34 9.17
CA THR A 120 -4.43 -13.16 10.37
C THR A 120 -5.88 -13.68 10.48
N MET A 121 -6.85 -13.02 9.84
CA MET A 121 -8.21 -13.56 9.72
C MET A 121 -8.35 -14.50 8.51
N GLY A 122 -7.59 -14.26 7.45
CA GLY A 122 -7.67 -14.98 6.19
C GLY A 122 -6.97 -16.35 6.20
N ASN A 123 -5.84 -16.48 6.92
CA ASN A 123 -5.01 -17.69 6.96
C ASN A 123 -5.81 -18.95 7.38
N VAL A 124 -6.48 -18.93 8.52
CA VAL A 124 -7.28 -20.06 9.04
C VAL A 124 -8.45 -20.40 8.12
N ARG A 125 -9.03 -19.39 7.47
CA ARG A 125 -10.12 -19.55 6.52
C ARG A 125 -9.64 -20.18 5.21
N ALA A 126 -8.44 -19.82 4.75
CA ALA A 126 -7.81 -20.44 3.60
C ALA A 126 -7.50 -21.91 3.89
N THR A 127 -6.95 -22.23 5.07
CA THR A 127 -6.70 -23.61 5.53
C THR A 127 -7.99 -24.44 5.60
N SER A 128 -9.05 -23.88 6.21
CA SER A 128 -10.37 -24.50 6.24
C SER A 128 -10.89 -24.80 4.81
N ARG A 129 -10.75 -23.85 3.88
CA ARG A 129 -11.20 -24.05 2.48
C ARG A 129 -10.30 -24.95 1.66
N ALA A 130 -9.04 -25.14 2.03
CA ALA A 130 -8.12 -26.05 1.35
C ALA A 130 -8.58 -27.51 1.48
N GLN A 131 -9.29 -27.86 2.55
CA GLN A 131 -9.90 -29.19 2.72
C GLN A 131 -11.01 -29.48 1.70
N GLN A 132 -11.60 -28.44 1.08
CA GLN A 132 -12.66 -28.59 0.08
C GLN A 132 -12.09 -28.54 -1.34
N SER A 133 -11.30 -27.51 -1.65
CA SER A 133 -10.61 -27.40 -2.93
C SER A 133 -9.51 -26.33 -2.90
N ILE A 134 -8.52 -26.49 -3.78
CA ILE A 134 -7.49 -25.46 -3.99
C ILE A 134 -8.10 -24.14 -4.48
N GLY A 135 -9.11 -24.19 -5.36
CA GLY A 135 -9.79 -23.01 -5.88
C GLY A 135 -10.49 -22.18 -4.79
N SER A 136 -11.11 -22.84 -3.81
CA SER A 136 -11.74 -22.15 -2.68
C SER A 136 -10.71 -21.55 -1.72
N ALA A 137 -9.60 -22.23 -1.45
CA ALA A 137 -8.51 -21.67 -0.65
C ALA A 137 -7.86 -20.46 -1.34
N PHE A 138 -7.55 -20.61 -2.63
CA PHE A 138 -7.03 -19.52 -3.47
C PHE A 138 -7.94 -18.31 -3.44
N ARG A 139 -9.26 -18.49 -3.52
CA ARG A 139 -10.20 -17.36 -3.50
C ARG A 139 -10.14 -16.59 -2.18
N VAL A 140 -10.03 -17.27 -1.04
CA VAL A 140 -9.89 -16.60 0.26
C VAL A 140 -8.57 -15.83 0.34
N ALA A 141 -7.46 -16.46 -0.07
CA ALA A 141 -6.14 -15.83 -0.07
C ALA A 141 -6.08 -14.61 -1.01
N PHE A 142 -6.62 -14.76 -2.23
CA PHE A 142 -6.70 -13.67 -3.21
C PHE A 142 -7.60 -12.52 -2.72
N ASP A 143 -8.77 -12.83 -2.16
CA ASP A 143 -9.68 -11.82 -1.61
C ASP A 143 -9.00 -11.10 -0.43
N ALA A 144 -8.25 -11.78 0.43
CA ALA A 144 -7.49 -11.15 1.52
C ALA A 144 -6.37 -10.22 1.00
N GLY A 145 -5.60 -10.65 -0.01
CA GLY A 145 -4.61 -9.80 -0.67
C GLY A 145 -5.23 -8.57 -1.35
N ALA A 146 -6.43 -8.72 -1.93
CA ALA A 146 -7.16 -7.60 -2.52
C ALA A 146 -7.56 -6.54 -1.49
N VAL A 147 -7.90 -6.92 -0.26
CA VAL A 147 -8.16 -5.96 0.83
C VAL A 147 -6.95 -5.08 1.09
N MET A 148 -5.77 -5.70 1.20
CA MET A 148 -4.52 -4.99 1.43
C MET A 148 -4.21 -4.05 0.26
N GLY A 149 -4.28 -4.54 -0.99
CA GLY A 149 -3.97 -3.75 -2.18
C GLY A 149 -4.91 -2.54 -2.38
N PHE A 150 -6.23 -2.77 -2.38
CA PHE A 150 -7.20 -1.67 -2.56
C PHE A 150 -7.24 -0.73 -1.35
N GLY A 151 -7.11 -1.26 -0.13
CA GLY A 151 -7.10 -0.45 1.09
C GLY A 151 -5.91 0.51 1.11
N LEU A 152 -4.72 0.00 0.79
CA LEU A 152 -3.48 0.77 0.74
C LEU A 152 -3.56 1.90 -0.30
N VAL A 153 -3.88 1.57 -1.55
CA VAL A 153 -3.95 2.56 -2.63
C VAL A 153 -5.04 3.60 -2.34
N GLY A 154 -6.20 3.17 -1.82
CA GLY A 154 -7.30 4.07 -1.47
C GLY A 154 -6.92 5.05 -0.36
N LEU A 155 -6.31 4.57 0.72
CA LEU A 155 -5.87 5.42 1.83
C LEU A 155 -4.76 6.39 1.40
N ALA A 156 -3.78 5.91 0.64
CA ALA A 156 -2.70 6.74 0.11
C ALA A 156 -3.23 7.88 -0.76
N LEU A 157 -4.10 7.56 -1.72
CA LEU A 157 -4.69 8.54 -2.61
C LEU A 157 -5.51 9.59 -1.87
N LEU A 158 -6.41 9.15 -0.97
CA LEU A 158 -7.28 10.05 -0.23
C LEU A 158 -6.50 10.97 0.72
N ALA A 159 -5.47 10.44 1.40
CA ALA A 159 -4.62 11.25 2.26
C ALA A 159 -3.79 12.25 1.44
N LEU A 160 -3.14 11.79 0.38
CA LEU A 160 -2.26 12.61 -0.45
C LEU A 160 -3.02 13.75 -1.14
N ILE A 161 -4.17 13.46 -1.78
CA ILE A 161 -4.97 14.49 -2.44
C ILE A 161 -5.51 15.51 -1.42
N THR A 162 -5.91 15.05 -0.24
CA THR A 162 -6.46 15.94 0.80
C THR A 162 -5.40 16.89 1.32
N ILE A 163 -4.19 16.40 1.65
CA ILE A 163 -3.08 17.25 2.10
C ILE A 163 -2.71 18.25 1.00
N THR A 164 -2.58 17.78 -0.24
CA THR A 164 -2.23 18.62 -1.40
C THR A 164 -3.22 19.77 -1.58
N LEU A 165 -4.52 19.49 -1.56
CA LEU A 165 -5.56 20.51 -1.74
C LEU A 165 -5.64 21.48 -0.57
N VAL A 166 -5.58 20.98 0.67
CA VAL A 166 -5.60 21.84 1.86
C VAL A 166 -4.42 22.80 1.85
N TYR A 167 -3.21 22.32 1.56
CA TYR A 167 -2.02 23.18 1.53
C TYR A 167 -2.07 24.16 0.37
N THR A 168 -2.55 23.73 -0.79
CA THR A 168 -2.74 24.62 -1.95
C THR A 168 -3.71 25.75 -1.63
N GLN A 169 -4.82 25.47 -0.94
CA GLN A 169 -5.79 26.49 -0.54
C GLN A 169 -5.25 27.47 0.51
N LEU A 170 -4.41 26.99 1.44
CA LEU A 170 -3.84 27.83 2.50
C LEU A 170 -2.69 28.71 2.02
N LEU A 171 -1.84 28.19 1.13
CA LEU A 171 -0.56 28.81 0.78
C LEU A 171 -0.56 29.48 -0.61
N GLY A 172 -1.38 29.00 -1.54
CA GLY A 172 -1.53 29.58 -2.89
C GLY A 172 -0.28 29.52 -3.78
N LYS A 173 0.74 28.72 -3.40
CA LYS A 173 2.00 28.56 -4.14
C LYS A 173 2.28 27.07 -4.42
N PRO A 174 1.90 26.55 -5.60
CA PRO A 174 1.98 25.11 -5.90
C PRO A 174 3.37 24.50 -5.73
N GLU A 175 4.43 25.18 -6.14
CA GLU A 175 5.83 24.72 -6.01
C GLU A 175 6.18 24.40 -4.55
N LEU A 176 6.05 25.38 -3.66
CA LEU A 176 6.33 25.20 -2.23
C LEU A 176 5.39 24.19 -1.56
N VAL A 177 4.15 24.07 -2.05
CA VAL A 177 3.20 23.08 -1.53
C VAL A 177 3.68 21.66 -1.85
N MET A 178 4.17 21.40 -3.07
CA MET A 178 4.62 20.05 -3.44
C MET A 178 5.88 19.65 -2.68
N ASP A 179 6.79 20.60 -2.40
CA ASP A 179 7.95 20.36 -1.55
C ASP A 179 7.54 19.94 -0.13
N MET A 180 6.52 20.58 0.44
CA MET A 180 5.99 20.20 1.76
C MET A 180 5.29 18.84 1.73
N VAL A 181 4.49 18.59 0.68
CA VAL A 181 3.79 17.32 0.47
C VAL A 181 4.77 16.16 0.28
N ALA A 182 5.99 16.41 -0.21
CA ALA A 182 7.03 15.39 -0.29
C ALA A 182 7.36 14.74 1.07
N GLY A 183 7.12 15.46 2.17
CA GLY A 183 7.17 14.90 3.52
C GLY A 183 6.28 13.66 3.69
N PHE A 184 5.15 13.58 3.01
CA PHE A 184 4.24 12.42 3.05
C PHE A 184 4.91 11.11 2.59
N GLY A 185 5.68 11.16 1.50
CA GLY A 185 6.46 10.01 1.02
C GLY A 185 7.52 9.60 2.04
N LEU A 186 8.29 10.59 2.53
CA LEU A 186 9.32 10.39 3.55
C LEU A 186 8.78 9.72 4.83
N GLY A 187 7.60 10.15 5.29
CA GLY A 187 6.92 9.56 6.43
C GLY A 187 6.51 8.11 6.19
N GLY A 188 5.96 7.83 5.01
CA GLY A 188 5.58 6.50 4.58
C GLY A 188 6.73 5.50 4.58
N SER A 189 7.83 5.88 3.94
CA SER A 189 9.03 5.04 3.82
C SER A 189 9.81 4.93 5.13
N THR A 190 9.71 5.91 6.03
CA THR A 190 10.25 5.76 7.38
C THR A 190 9.60 4.59 8.09
N VAL A 191 8.26 4.50 8.07
CA VAL A 191 7.54 3.35 8.66
C VAL A 191 7.88 2.06 7.92
N ALA A 192 7.99 2.11 6.59
CA ALA A 192 8.37 0.95 5.79
C ALA A 192 9.75 0.40 6.15
N LEU A 193 10.74 1.29 6.36
CA LEU A 193 12.09 0.91 6.73
C LEU A 193 12.09 0.12 8.04
N PHE A 194 11.44 0.66 9.07
CA PHE A 194 11.38 -0.04 10.35
C PHE A 194 10.55 -1.32 10.27
N GLY A 195 9.40 -1.32 9.59
CA GLY A 195 8.56 -2.51 9.47
C GLY A 195 9.22 -3.64 8.68
N ARG A 196 9.91 -3.33 7.57
CA ARG A 196 10.64 -4.34 6.78
C ARG A 196 11.86 -4.89 7.50
N VAL A 197 12.60 -4.02 8.20
CA VAL A 197 13.80 -4.46 8.93
C VAL A 197 13.40 -5.19 10.21
N GLY A 198 12.55 -4.59 11.04
CA GLY A 198 12.08 -5.16 12.31
C GLY A 198 11.31 -6.44 12.09
N GLY A 199 10.24 -6.39 11.30
CA GLY A 199 9.45 -7.56 10.91
C GLY A 199 10.29 -8.61 10.19
N GLY A 200 11.16 -8.21 9.26
CA GLY A 200 12.07 -9.10 8.52
C GLY A 200 13.06 -9.86 9.40
N ILE A 201 13.67 -9.17 10.39
CA ILE A 201 14.54 -9.81 11.39
C ILE A 201 13.73 -10.82 12.21
N TYR A 202 12.52 -10.47 12.62
CA TYR A 202 11.65 -11.36 13.39
C TYR A 202 11.31 -12.63 12.60
N THR A 203 10.78 -12.50 11.37
CA THR A 203 10.41 -13.67 10.55
C THR A 203 11.63 -14.54 10.25
N LYS A 204 12.73 -13.96 9.75
CA LYS A 204 13.87 -14.78 9.30
C LYS A 204 14.66 -15.41 10.43
N ALA A 205 14.65 -14.83 11.63
CA ALA A 205 15.20 -15.51 12.80
C ALA A 205 14.38 -16.75 13.20
N ALA A 206 13.04 -16.67 13.08
CA ALA A 206 12.15 -17.77 13.42
C ALA A 206 12.16 -18.88 12.34
N ASP A 207 11.97 -18.49 11.07
CA ASP A 207 11.98 -19.34 9.87
C ASP A 207 13.26 -20.21 9.83
N VAL A 208 14.44 -19.58 9.80
CA VAL A 208 15.72 -20.30 9.74
C VAL A 208 15.93 -21.21 10.96
N GLY A 209 15.53 -20.76 12.15
CA GLY A 209 15.64 -21.56 13.37
C GLY A 209 14.72 -22.79 13.36
N ALA A 210 13.47 -22.61 12.92
CA ALA A 210 12.47 -23.65 12.83
C ALA A 210 12.90 -24.72 11.81
N ASP A 211 13.32 -24.28 10.62
CA ASP A 211 13.64 -25.17 9.51
C ASP A 211 14.92 -25.96 9.73
N LEU A 212 16.00 -25.33 10.23
CA LEU A 212 17.26 -26.02 10.45
C LEU A 212 17.12 -27.12 11.51
N VAL A 213 16.60 -26.77 12.69
CA VAL A 213 16.48 -27.75 13.78
C VAL A 213 15.40 -28.79 13.45
N GLY A 214 14.26 -28.36 12.91
CA GLY A 214 13.16 -29.26 12.57
C GLY A 214 13.51 -30.24 11.45
N LYS A 215 13.80 -29.72 10.26
CA LYS A 215 13.95 -30.53 9.04
C LYS A 215 15.32 -31.20 8.95
N VAL A 216 16.40 -30.49 9.29
CA VAL A 216 17.77 -30.97 9.05
C VAL A 216 18.29 -31.80 10.21
N GLU A 217 18.10 -31.34 11.46
CA GLU A 217 18.65 -32.04 12.62
C GLU A 217 17.73 -33.13 13.18
N GLN A 218 16.44 -32.82 13.35
CA GLN A 218 15.47 -33.73 13.97
C GLN A 218 14.69 -34.58 12.97
N GLY A 219 14.72 -34.22 11.68
CA GLY A 219 14.00 -34.93 10.62
C GLY A 219 12.48 -34.92 10.79
N ILE A 220 11.93 -33.90 11.47
CA ILE A 220 10.48 -33.69 11.57
C ILE A 220 10.00 -32.81 10.40
N PRO A 221 8.72 -32.91 10.00
CA PRO A 221 8.15 -32.05 8.96
C PRO A 221 8.29 -30.56 9.26
N GLU A 222 8.26 -29.74 8.21
CA GLU A 222 8.08 -28.29 8.29
C GLU A 222 6.74 -27.95 8.98
N ASP A 223 6.70 -26.86 9.73
CA ASP A 223 5.55 -26.43 10.55
C ASP A 223 5.04 -27.48 11.56
N ASP A 224 5.88 -28.44 11.96
CA ASP A 224 5.46 -29.46 12.92
C ASP A 224 5.18 -28.84 14.30
N PRO A 225 4.02 -29.12 14.93
CA PRO A 225 3.62 -28.49 16.19
C PRO A 225 4.52 -28.84 17.39
N ARG A 226 5.43 -29.81 17.25
CA ARG A 226 6.46 -30.13 18.27
C ARG A 226 7.60 -29.13 18.27
N ASN A 227 7.78 -28.38 17.18
CA ASN A 227 8.83 -27.38 17.07
C ASN A 227 8.36 -26.05 17.69
N PRO A 228 9.02 -25.56 18.76
CA PRO A 228 8.58 -24.37 19.47
C PRO A 228 8.71 -23.07 18.66
N ALA A 229 9.49 -23.08 17.56
CA ALA A 229 9.69 -21.90 16.72
C ALA A 229 8.54 -21.64 15.72
N VAL A 230 7.66 -22.62 15.46
CA VAL A 230 6.65 -22.55 14.39
C VAL A 230 5.62 -21.44 14.59
N ILE A 231 5.24 -21.15 15.84
CA ILE A 231 4.34 -20.01 16.11
C ILE A 231 5.03 -18.69 15.79
N ALA A 232 6.31 -18.53 16.13
CA ALA A 232 7.06 -17.32 15.83
C ALA A 232 7.27 -17.16 14.32
N ASP A 233 7.46 -18.25 13.59
CA ASP A 233 7.58 -18.25 12.13
C ASP A 233 6.30 -17.74 11.46
N ASN A 234 5.17 -18.35 11.79
CA ASN A 234 3.86 -17.96 11.26
C ASN A 234 3.42 -16.55 11.72
N VAL A 235 3.83 -16.11 12.92
CA VAL A 235 3.68 -14.70 13.35
C VAL A 235 4.54 -13.80 12.45
N GLY A 236 5.77 -14.23 12.18
CA GLY A 236 6.73 -13.59 11.29
C GLY A 236 6.17 -13.25 9.93
N ASP A 237 5.49 -14.18 9.28
CA ASP A 237 4.85 -13.95 7.97
C ASP A 237 3.87 -12.76 8.01
N ASN A 238 3.15 -12.60 9.11
CA ASN A 238 2.17 -11.52 9.24
C ASN A 238 2.83 -10.16 9.55
N VAL A 239 3.93 -10.14 10.30
CA VAL A 239 4.58 -8.89 10.72
C VAL A 239 5.64 -8.41 9.72
N GLY A 240 6.38 -9.32 9.11
CA GLY A 240 7.38 -9.03 8.09
C GLY A 240 6.76 -8.96 6.70
N ASP A 241 6.27 -10.10 6.23
CA ASP A 241 5.89 -10.29 4.83
C ASP A 241 4.56 -9.61 4.48
N ILE A 242 3.69 -9.35 5.47
CA ILE A 242 2.45 -8.59 5.25
C ILE A 242 2.57 -7.15 5.74
N ALA A 243 2.78 -6.91 7.05
CA ALA A 243 2.79 -5.55 7.58
C ALA A 243 3.95 -4.72 6.99
N GLY A 244 5.17 -5.27 7.01
CA GLY A 244 6.35 -4.64 6.40
C GLY A 244 6.18 -4.39 4.90
N MET A 245 5.72 -5.38 4.13
CA MET A 245 5.45 -5.22 2.69
C MET A 245 4.36 -4.16 2.42
N GLY A 246 3.32 -4.09 3.26
CA GLY A 246 2.25 -3.09 3.14
C GLY A 246 2.77 -1.67 3.32
N ALA A 247 3.60 -1.44 4.34
CA ALA A 247 4.23 -0.15 4.54
C ALA A 247 5.17 0.22 3.37
N ASP A 248 5.89 -0.76 2.82
CA ASP A 248 6.84 -0.55 1.71
C ASP A 248 6.16 -0.18 0.38
N LEU A 249 5.10 -0.90 0.02
CA LEU A 249 4.32 -0.56 -1.18
C LEU A 249 3.62 0.80 -1.05
N PHE A 250 3.21 1.17 0.17
CA PHE A 250 2.71 2.51 0.46
C PHE A 250 3.78 3.57 0.24
N GLY A 251 4.98 3.38 0.83
CA GLY A 251 6.11 4.29 0.69
C GLY A 251 6.50 4.49 -0.77
N SER A 252 6.61 3.40 -1.52
CA SER A 252 6.91 3.42 -2.96
C SER A 252 5.87 4.23 -3.76
N LEU A 253 4.57 4.02 -3.51
CA LEU A 253 3.50 4.78 -4.17
C LEU A 253 3.57 6.26 -3.79
N ALA A 254 3.72 6.57 -2.51
CA ALA A 254 3.75 7.93 -2.00
C ALA A 254 4.96 8.71 -2.53
N GLU A 255 6.16 8.13 -2.46
CA GLU A 255 7.39 8.77 -2.95
C GLU A 255 7.40 8.98 -4.45
N ALA A 256 7.04 7.97 -5.25
CA ALA A 256 6.99 8.11 -6.70
C ALA A 256 6.00 9.21 -7.12
N THR A 257 4.85 9.28 -6.45
CA THR A 257 3.84 10.31 -6.70
C THR A 257 4.34 11.68 -6.27
N CYS A 258 4.89 11.83 -5.06
CA CYS A 258 5.43 13.08 -4.55
C CYS A 258 6.60 13.60 -5.39
N ALA A 259 7.51 12.73 -5.83
CA ALA A 259 8.63 13.11 -6.68
C ALA A 259 8.13 13.69 -8.02
N ALA A 260 7.12 13.07 -8.63
CA ALA A 260 6.51 13.58 -9.86
C ALA A 260 5.79 14.92 -9.63
N LEU A 261 5.13 15.11 -8.48
CA LEU A 261 4.49 16.36 -8.11
C LEU A 261 5.51 17.50 -7.93
N VAL A 262 6.59 17.25 -7.18
CA VAL A 262 7.67 18.23 -6.95
C VAL A 262 8.30 18.66 -8.27
N ILE A 263 8.71 17.70 -9.10
CA ILE A 263 9.31 18.01 -10.41
C ILE A 263 8.31 18.76 -11.29
N GLY A 264 7.07 18.29 -11.36
CA GLY A 264 6.01 18.92 -12.15
C GLY A 264 5.76 20.36 -11.73
N ALA A 265 5.78 20.67 -10.43
CA ALA A 265 5.53 22.01 -9.92
C ALA A 265 6.63 23.04 -10.28
N THR A 266 7.82 22.59 -10.66
CA THR A 266 8.88 23.49 -11.18
C THR A 266 8.60 23.98 -12.60
N ALA A 267 7.73 23.30 -13.35
CA ALA A 267 7.36 23.68 -14.70
C ALA A 267 6.10 24.56 -14.66
N GLU A 268 6.21 25.84 -15.05
CA GLU A 268 5.11 26.81 -14.98
C GLU A 268 3.82 26.34 -15.68
N ALA A 269 3.96 25.72 -16.86
CA ALA A 269 2.83 25.18 -17.64
C ALA A 269 2.08 24.05 -16.93
N ILE A 270 2.75 23.32 -16.03
CA ILE A 270 2.16 22.27 -15.18
C ILE A 270 1.63 22.90 -13.90
N ALA A 271 2.43 23.72 -13.20
CA ALA A 271 2.07 24.33 -11.92
C ALA A 271 0.79 25.20 -12.00
N THR A 272 0.55 25.85 -13.14
CA THR A 272 -0.65 26.67 -13.39
C THR A 272 -1.86 25.87 -13.86
N ASN A 273 -1.68 24.61 -14.27
CA ASN A 273 -2.74 23.71 -14.71
C ASN A 273 -2.95 22.59 -13.69
N VAL A 274 -4.02 22.72 -12.89
CA VAL A 274 -4.36 21.79 -11.81
C VAL A 274 -4.48 20.34 -12.30
N ASP A 275 -5.05 20.15 -13.49
CA ASP A 275 -5.26 18.81 -14.05
C ASP A 275 -3.89 18.17 -14.35
N ALA A 276 -3.01 18.90 -15.05
CA ALA A 276 -1.66 18.42 -15.37
C ALA A 276 -0.78 18.24 -14.13
N LEU A 277 -0.92 19.10 -13.12
CA LEU A 277 -0.21 18.98 -11.84
C LEU A 277 -0.62 17.72 -11.07
N LEU A 278 -1.92 17.42 -11.01
CA LEU A 278 -2.45 16.24 -10.32
C LEU A 278 -2.38 14.94 -11.14
N TYR A 279 -1.80 15.00 -12.34
CA TYR A 279 -1.67 13.85 -13.24
C TYR A 279 -1.07 12.59 -12.58
N PRO A 280 0.01 12.66 -11.75
CA PRO A 280 0.54 11.47 -11.09
C PRO A 280 -0.47 10.79 -10.16
N ILE A 281 -1.29 11.58 -9.46
CA ILE A 281 -2.37 11.08 -8.59
C ILE A 281 -3.51 10.51 -9.45
N ALA A 282 -3.83 11.15 -10.57
CA ALA A 282 -4.87 10.71 -11.49
C ALA A 282 -4.56 9.35 -12.14
N ILE A 283 -3.31 9.08 -12.51
CA ILE A 283 -2.88 7.75 -12.99
C ILE A 283 -3.24 6.68 -11.95
N SER A 284 -2.79 6.89 -10.72
CA SER A 284 -3.04 5.96 -9.62
C SER A 284 -4.54 5.78 -9.34
N ALA A 285 -5.33 6.86 -9.47
CA ALA A 285 -6.77 6.82 -9.33
C ALA A 285 -7.44 5.93 -10.40
N VAL A 286 -7.09 6.09 -11.68
CA VAL A 286 -7.66 5.29 -12.78
C VAL A 286 -7.15 3.84 -12.75
N GLY A 287 -6.00 3.58 -12.14
CA GLY A 287 -5.53 2.22 -11.85
C GLY A 287 -6.50 1.40 -10.99
N ILE A 288 -7.27 2.02 -10.10
CA ILE A 288 -8.21 1.32 -9.21
C ILE A 288 -9.31 0.58 -9.99
N PRO A 289 -10.12 1.24 -10.85
CA PRO A 289 -11.13 0.53 -11.63
C PRO A 289 -10.51 -0.51 -12.58
N VAL A 290 -9.32 -0.26 -13.13
CA VAL A 290 -8.59 -1.24 -13.95
C VAL A 290 -8.25 -2.50 -13.13
N CYS A 291 -7.70 -2.33 -11.93
CA CYS A 291 -7.39 -3.44 -11.02
C CYS A 291 -8.65 -4.18 -10.55
N LEU A 292 -9.76 -3.47 -10.32
CA LEU A 292 -11.05 -4.08 -9.99
C LEU A 292 -11.56 -4.99 -11.11
N LEU A 293 -11.49 -4.51 -12.35
CA LEU A 293 -11.85 -5.31 -13.53
C LEU A 293 -10.91 -6.52 -13.68
N THR A 294 -9.62 -6.32 -13.48
CA THR A 294 -8.60 -7.38 -13.55
C THR A 294 -8.87 -8.48 -12.52
N ALA A 295 -9.22 -8.11 -11.29
CA ALA A 295 -9.52 -9.05 -10.20
C ALA A 295 -10.70 -10.01 -10.50
N LEU A 296 -11.60 -9.66 -11.42
CA LEU A 296 -12.70 -10.54 -11.85
C LEU A 296 -12.19 -11.78 -12.61
N PHE A 297 -11.00 -11.69 -13.20
CA PHE A 297 -10.33 -12.77 -13.94
C PHE A 297 -9.48 -13.68 -13.05
N ALA A 298 -9.33 -13.36 -11.75
CA ALA A 298 -8.63 -14.21 -10.78
C ALA A 298 -9.52 -15.39 -10.34
N ARG A 299 -9.64 -16.39 -11.21
CA ARG A 299 -10.40 -17.62 -10.96
C ARG A 299 -9.50 -18.82 -11.14
N LEU A 300 -9.45 -19.67 -10.11
CA LEU A 300 -8.72 -20.93 -10.13
C LEU A 300 -9.70 -22.10 -10.16
N GLY A 301 -9.41 -23.09 -11.00
CA GLY A 301 -10.14 -24.35 -11.08
C GLY A 301 -9.69 -25.35 -10.01
N LYS A 302 -9.71 -26.64 -10.36
CA LYS A 302 -9.26 -27.73 -9.46
C LYS A 302 -7.76 -28.03 -9.57
N ASP A 303 -7.10 -27.52 -10.60
CA ASP A 303 -5.69 -27.77 -10.87
C ASP A 303 -4.80 -26.83 -10.05
N SER A 304 -3.97 -27.39 -9.16
CA SER A 304 -3.04 -26.63 -8.33
C SER A 304 -1.87 -26.06 -9.12
N THR A 305 -1.51 -26.65 -10.26
CA THR A 305 -0.41 -26.15 -11.12
C THR A 305 -0.79 -24.84 -11.82
N ALA A 306 -2.07 -24.52 -11.87
CA ALA A 306 -2.59 -23.31 -12.50
C ALA A 306 -2.51 -22.04 -11.62
N VAL A 307 -2.09 -22.13 -10.35
CA VAL A 307 -2.00 -20.98 -9.42
C VAL A 307 -1.09 -19.88 -9.99
N GLU A 308 0.14 -20.22 -10.33
CA GLU A 308 1.11 -19.25 -10.85
C GLU A 308 0.68 -18.65 -12.21
N PRO A 309 0.23 -19.44 -13.21
CA PRO A 309 -0.33 -18.89 -14.45
C PRO A 309 -1.49 -17.91 -14.23
N VAL A 310 -2.39 -18.17 -13.27
CA VAL A 310 -3.52 -17.28 -12.95
C VAL A 310 -3.01 -15.94 -12.39
N LEU A 311 -2.04 -15.97 -11.48
CA LEU A 311 -1.44 -14.75 -10.92
C LEU A 311 -0.67 -13.96 -11.99
N LYS A 312 0.12 -14.62 -12.84
CA LYS A 312 0.79 -13.97 -13.99
C LYS A 312 -0.19 -13.33 -14.96
N ARG A 313 -1.34 -13.98 -15.20
CA ARG A 313 -2.40 -13.43 -16.05
C ARG A 313 -3.00 -12.14 -15.45
N GLN A 314 -3.07 -12.01 -14.12
CA GLN A 314 -3.48 -10.76 -13.49
C GLN A 314 -2.56 -9.60 -13.87
N LEU A 315 -1.24 -9.81 -13.79
CA LEU A 315 -0.24 -8.81 -14.18
C LEU A 315 -0.36 -8.44 -15.67
N LEU A 316 -0.55 -9.43 -16.55
CA LEU A 316 -0.69 -9.17 -17.99
C LEU A 316 -1.95 -8.35 -18.30
N ILE A 317 -3.10 -8.75 -17.74
CA ILE A 317 -4.38 -8.06 -17.99
C ILE A 317 -4.32 -6.63 -17.45
N SER A 318 -3.82 -6.45 -16.22
CA SER A 318 -3.73 -5.11 -15.62
C SER A 318 -2.79 -4.22 -16.42
N THR A 319 -1.65 -4.73 -16.90
CA THR A 319 -0.70 -3.97 -17.73
C THR A 319 -1.33 -3.49 -19.03
N VAL A 320 -2.02 -4.37 -19.76
CA VAL A 320 -2.67 -4.01 -21.04
C VAL A 320 -3.77 -2.99 -20.83
N LEU A 321 -4.66 -3.22 -19.86
CA LEU A 321 -5.76 -2.31 -19.56
C LEU A 321 -5.25 -0.96 -19.04
N MET A 322 -4.21 -0.97 -18.20
CA MET A 322 -3.61 0.24 -17.65
C MET A 322 -2.89 1.03 -18.73
N SER A 323 -2.24 0.40 -19.70
CA SER A 323 -1.61 1.09 -20.83
C SER A 323 -2.62 1.90 -21.65
N ILE A 324 -3.81 1.32 -21.91
CA ILE A 324 -4.91 2.01 -22.59
C ILE A 324 -5.43 3.16 -21.71
N ALA A 325 -5.62 2.91 -20.41
CA ALA A 325 -6.11 3.92 -19.49
C ALA A 325 -5.14 5.11 -19.38
N ILE A 326 -3.84 4.84 -19.26
CA ILE A 326 -2.79 5.87 -19.21
C ILE A 326 -2.85 6.71 -20.48
N TYR A 327 -2.89 6.10 -21.67
CA TYR A 327 -3.01 6.84 -22.93
C TYR A 327 -4.18 7.85 -22.91
N LEU A 328 -5.37 7.40 -22.49
CA LEU A 328 -6.56 8.26 -22.42
C LEU A 328 -6.43 9.38 -21.37
N VAL A 329 -5.85 9.08 -20.20
CA VAL A 329 -5.63 10.06 -19.14
C VAL A 329 -4.57 11.08 -19.57
N THR A 330 -3.46 10.64 -20.17
CA THR A 330 -2.42 11.55 -20.67
C THR A 330 -2.98 12.49 -21.72
N ASP A 331 -3.77 11.98 -22.67
CA ASP A 331 -4.32 12.82 -23.74
C ASP A 331 -5.28 13.90 -23.21
N LYS A 332 -6.09 13.58 -22.19
CA LYS A 332 -7.05 14.52 -21.59
C LYS A 332 -6.43 15.50 -20.59
N VAL A 333 -5.48 15.05 -19.79
CA VAL A 333 -5.02 15.74 -18.56
C VAL A 333 -3.69 16.46 -18.76
N MET A 334 -2.80 15.93 -19.60
CA MET A 334 -1.45 16.48 -19.76
C MET A 334 -1.40 17.60 -20.82
N VAL A 335 -0.55 18.60 -20.58
CA VAL A 335 -0.29 19.67 -21.57
C VAL A 335 0.57 19.17 -22.72
N GLU A 336 0.44 19.79 -23.90
CA GLU A 336 1.17 19.37 -25.12
C GLU A 336 2.71 19.37 -24.94
N SER A 337 3.23 20.39 -24.27
CA SER A 337 4.66 20.48 -23.92
C SER A 337 4.89 21.40 -22.73
N PHE A 338 5.93 21.11 -21.95
CA PHE A 338 6.39 21.94 -20.84
C PHE A 338 7.91 21.89 -20.74
N THR A 339 8.52 22.82 -20.01
CA THR A 339 9.97 22.90 -19.84
C THR A 339 10.32 22.61 -18.38
N VAL A 340 11.25 21.66 -18.17
CA VAL A 340 11.85 21.39 -16.86
C VAL A 340 13.34 21.72 -16.96
N GLY A 341 13.76 22.77 -16.25
CA GLY A 341 15.11 23.32 -16.39
C GLY A 341 15.39 23.77 -17.83
N THR A 342 16.26 23.06 -18.54
CA THR A 342 16.61 23.31 -19.95
C THR A 342 15.98 22.31 -20.93
N THR A 343 15.27 21.30 -20.43
CA THR A 343 14.73 20.21 -21.25
C THR A 343 13.27 20.46 -21.57
N VAL A 344 12.93 20.43 -22.86
CA VAL A 344 11.54 20.46 -23.32
C VAL A 344 10.98 19.05 -23.30
N VAL A 345 9.93 18.84 -22.52
CA VAL A 345 9.21 17.57 -22.40
C VAL A 345 7.88 17.69 -23.12
N THR A 346 7.54 16.68 -23.92
CA THR A 346 6.26 16.61 -24.66
C THR A 346 5.30 15.65 -23.99
N LYS A 347 3.99 15.83 -24.23
CA LYS A 347 2.94 14.91 -23.82
C LYS A 347 3.24 13.46 -24.19
N THR A 348 3.67 13.24 -25.43
CA THR A 348 4.08 11.92 -25.93
C THR A 348 5.33 11.39 -25.25
N GLY A 349 6.27 12.27 -24.88
CA GLY A 349 7.45 11.90 -24.11
C GLY A 349 7.08 11.41 -22.70
N VAL A 350 6.14 12.08 -22.03
CA VAL A 350 5.63 11.62 -20.72
C VAL A 350 4.98 10.25 -20.85
N LEU A 351 4.11 10.05 -21.85
CA LEU A 351 3.48 8.76 -22.10
C LEU A 351 4.51 7.65 -22.35
N ALA A 352 5.50 7.90 -23.21
CA ALA A 352 6.53 6.93 -23.54
C ALA A 352 7.35 6.53 -22.31
N SER A 353 7.69 7.48 -21.43
CA SER A 353 8.44 7.19 -20.20
C SER A 353 7.66 6.35 -19.19
N ILE A 354 6.33 6.41 -19.19
CA ILE A 354 5.49 5.62 -18.28
C ILE A 354 5.25 4.20 -18.82
N LEU A 355 5.20 4.05 -20.15
CA LEU A 355 4.96 2.75 -20.80
C LEU A 355 6.25 1.93 -21.04
N ALA A 356 7.42 2.56 -20.93
CA ALA A 356 8.72 1.92 -21.06
C ALA A 356 9.08 1.08 -19.82
#